data_AF-G0VS97-F1
#
_entry.id   AF-G0VS97-F1
#
_cell.length_a   1.000
_cell.length_b   1.000
_cell.length_c   1.000
_cell.angle_alpha   90.00
_cell.angle_beta   90.00
_cell.angle_gamma   90.00
#
_symmetry.space_group_name_H-M   'P 1'
#
loop_
_entity.id
_entity.type
_entity.pdbx_description
1 polymer ?
#
loop_
_entity_poly.entity_id
_entity_poly.type
_entity_poly.pdbx_seq_one_letter_code
_entity_poly.pdbx_strand_id
1 'polypeptide(L)'
;MSFGDIFSKYKMDLVNNVDIFGYEVLNVKGRKTKTGKNMAFVKVRDNKSVHDLVIFNDRYKDIKAHNVYIMKVRNNRIFDFTEAKLA
;
A
#
# COMPACT_ATOMS: atom_id res chain seq x y z
N MET A 1 15.06 14.42 -15.30
CA MET A 1 14.69 13.00 -15.55
C MET A 1 13.28 12.81 -15.02
N SER A 2 12.27 12.71 -15.89
CA SER A 2 10.93 12.34 -15.45
C SER A 2 11.01 10.87 -15.05
N PHE A 3 10.97 10.57 -13.75
CA PHE A 3 10.69 9.20 -13.31
C PHE A 3 9.35 8.83 -13.95
N GLY A 4 9.36 7.82 -14.81
CA GLY A 4 8.14 7.35 -15.47
C GLY A 4 7.10 7.07 -14.41
N ASP A 5 5.85 7.43 -14.68
CA ASP A 5 4.73 7.15 -13.80
C ASP A 5 4.73 5.65 -13.48
N ILE A 6 4.99 5.33 -12.21
CA ILE A 6 5.11 3.96 -11.69
C ILE A 6 3.80 3.18 -11.97
N PHE A 7 2.71 3.90 -12.14
CA PHE A 7 1.36 3.40 -12.34
C PHE A 7 0.91 3.41 -13.81
N SER A 8 1.73 3.89 -14.75
CA SER A 8 1.38 3.99 -16.18
C SER A 8 0.94 2.67 -16.83
N LYS A 9 1.36 1.54 -16.27
CA LYS A 9 1.02 0.19 -16.75
C LYS A 9 -0.14 -0.46 -16.00
N TYR A 10 -0.73 0.21 -15.02
CA TYR A 10 -1.71 -0.37 -14.10
C TYR A 10 -3.08 0.30 -14.26
N LYS A 11 -4.15 -0.49 -14.11
CA LYS A 11 -5.52 0.05 -14.02
C LYS A 11 -5.70 0.71 -12.65
N MET A 12 -5.80 2.03 -12.66
CA MET A 12 -5.94 2.87 -11.46
C MET A 12 -7.33 3.50 -11.33
N ASP A 13 -8.33 2.95 -12.02
CA ASP A 13 -9.69 3.50 -12.11
C ASP A 13 -10.40 3.67 -10.75
N LEU A 14 -9.94 2.95 -9.73
CA LEU A 14 -10.47 3.00 -8.36
C LEU A 14 -9.78 4.04 -7.46
N VAL A 15 -8.67 4.63 -7.91
CA VAL A 15 -7.92 5.64 -7.14
C VAL A 15 -8.68 6.96 -7.17
N ASN A 16 -9.00 7.49 -6.00
CA ASN A 16 -9.75 8.75 -5.86
C ASN A 16 -8.95 9.87 -5.19
N ASN A 17 -7.70 9.61 -4.77
CA ASN A 17 -6.81 10.56 -4.10
C ASN A 17 -7.36 11.19 -2.80
N VAL A 18 -8.45 10.64 -2.24
CA VAL A 18 -9.06 11.09 -0.98
C VAL A 18 -8.85 10.05 0.11
N ASP A 19 -9.28 8.82 -0.14
CA ASP A 19 -9.13 7.70 0.78
C ASP A 19 -8.63 6.43 0.09
N ILE A 20 -8.59 6.41 -1.24
CA ILE A 20 -8.08 5.30 -2.05
C ILE A 20 -6.91 5.80 -2.90
N PHE A 21 -5.75 5.16 -2.72
CA PHE A 21 -4.49 5.57 -3.31
C PHE A 21 -3.80 4.38 -3.99
N GLY A 22 -3.09 4.67 -5.08
CA GLY A 22 -2.17 3.73 -5.72
C GLY A 22 -0.81 3.79 -5.06
N TYR A 23 -0.29 2.65 -4.64
CA TYR A 23 0.99 2.54 -3.95
C TYR A 23 1.79 1.33 -4.41
N GLU A 24 3.07 1.53 -4.68
CA GLU A 24 4.02 0.42 -4.76
C GLU A 24 4.53 0.10 -3.36
N VAL A 25 4.47 -1.17 -2.96
CA VAL A 25 4.97 -1.62 -1.67
C VAL A 25 6.47 -1.86 -1.77
N LEU A 26 7.25 -1.17 -0.94
CA LEU A 26 8.69 -1.35 -0.88
C LEU A 26 9.10 -2.40 0.16
N ASN A 27 8.42 -2.43 1.29
CA ASN A 27 8.74 -3.37 2.37
C ASN A 27 7.52 -3.60 3.29
N VAL A 28 7.44 -4.80 3.86
CA VAL A 28 6.42 -5.19 4.85
C VAL A 28 7.11 -5.78 6.07
N LYS A 29 6.93 -5.16 7.24
CA LYS A 29 7.50 -5.62 8.50
C LYS A 29 6.40 -6.02 9.48
N GLY A 30 6.16 -7.33 9.59
CA GLY A 30 5.22 -7.91 10.55
C GLY A 30 5.65 -7.67 12.01
N ARG A 31 4.67 -7.38 12.86
CA ARG A 31 4.81 -7.21 14.32
C ARG A 31 3.55 -7.67 15.05
N LYS A 32 3.67 -7.79 16.37
CA LYS A 32 2.53 -7.89 17.28
C LYS A 32 2.29 -6.54 17.96
N THR A 33 1.03 -6.18 18.12
CA THR A 33 0.60 -5.08 18.99
C THR A 33 0.86 -5.43 20.46
N LYS A 34 0.76 -4.45 21.36
CA LYS A 34 0.86 -4.67 22.82
C LYS A 34 -0.14 -5.71 23.34
N THR A 35 -1.28 -5.87 22.66
CA THR A 35 -2.35 -6.83 23.01
C THR A 35 -2.22 -8.16 22.25
N GLY A 36 -1.09 -8.42 21.58
CA GLY A 36 -0.83 -9.68 20.86
C GLY A 36 -1.50 -9.82 19.49
N LYS A 37 -2.28 -8.81 19.05
CA LYS A 37 -2.90 -8.78 17.71
C LYS A 37 -1.85 -8.56 16.62
N ASN A 38 -2.10 -9.15 15.45
CA ASN A 38 -1.24 -9.02 14.27
C ASN A 38 -1.27 -7.60 13.70
N MET A 39 -0.10 -7.08 13.36
CA MET A 39 0.06 -5.83 12.62
C MET A 39 1.27 -5.89 11.70
N ALA A 40 1.36 -4.97 10.75
CA ALA A 40 2.61 -4.72 10.02
C ALA A 40 2.80 -3.24 9.73
N PHE A 41 4.07 -2.83 9.67
CA PHE A 41 4.46 -1.58 9.06
C PHE A 41 4.73 -1.83 7.57
N VAL A 42 4.09 -1.07 6.71
CA VAL A 42 4.17 -1.20 5.26
C VAL A 42 4.77 0.08 4.72
N LYS A 43 5.98 -0.01 4.17
CA LYS A 43 6.65 1.10 3.52
C LYS A 43 6.21 1.11 2.06
N VAL A 44 5.59 2.19 1.62
CA VAL A 44 5.05 2.33 0.27
C VAL A 44 5.63 3.55 -0.43
N ARG A 45 5.57 3.60 -1.76
CA ARG A 45 5.84 4.81 -2.54
C ARG A 45 4.75 5.10 -3.54
N ASP A 46 4.50 6.38 -3.75
CA ASP A 46 3.81 6.91 -4.93
C ASP A 46 4.82 7.64 -5.84
N ASN A 47 4.34 8.32 -6.88
CA ASN A 47 5.20 9.07 -7.81
C ASN A 47 5.88 10.30 -7.18
N LYS A 48 5.45 10.73 -5.98
CA LYS A 48 5.90 11.95 -5.31
C LYS A 48 6.75 11.66 -4.09
N SER A 49 6.43 10.63 -3.32
CA SER A 49 6.94 10.45 -1.96
C SER A 49 6.87 8.99 -1.50
N VAL A 50 7.68 8.68 -0.48
CA VAL A 50 7.63 7.43 0.26
C VAL A 50 6.83 7.65 1.54
N HIS A 51 5.93 6.73 1.87
CA HIS A 51 5.08 6.79 3.05
C HIS A 51 5.24 5.54 3.91
N ASP A 52 5.14 5.72 5.22
CA ASP A 52 5.08 4.62 6.18
C ASP A 52 3.64 4.44 6.65
N LEU A 53 3.04 3.31 6.27
CA LEU A 53 1.67 2.93 6.60
C LEU A 53 1.64 1.80 7.63
N VAL A 54 0.50 1.64 8.28
CA VAL A 54 0.26 0.53 9.22
C VAL A 54 -1.00 -0.24 8.87
N ILE A 55 -0.94 -1.55 9.01
CA ILE A 55 -2.09 -2.45 8.86
C ILE A 55 -2.24 -3.28 10.14
N PHE A 56 -3.48 -3.42 10.62
CA PHE A 56 -3.81 -4.08 11.88
C PHE A 56 -4.72 -5.28 11.66
N ASN A 57 -4.22 -6.30 10.97
CA ASN A 57 -4.87 -7.60 10.76
C ASN A 57 -3.84 -8.58 10.19
N ASP A 58 -4.24 -9.82 9.90
CA ASP A 58 -3.38 -10.82 9.25
C ASP A 58 -3.22 -10.66 7.75
N ARG A 59 -4.05 -9.83 7.10
CA ARG A 59 -4.04 -9.64 5.64
C ARG A 59 -2.74 -9.02 5.14
N TYR A 60 -1.92 -8.43 6.00
CA TYR A 60 -0.59 -7.96 5.59
C TYR A 60 0.29 -9.05 4.98
N LYS A 61 0.02 -10.32 5.32
CA LYS A 61 0.76 -11.48 4.78
C LYS A 61 0.54 -11.66 3.28
N ASP A 62 -0.56 -11.14 2.75
CA ASP A 62 -0.89 -11.20 1.32
C ASP A 62 -0.18 -10.08 0.53
N ILE A 63 0.39 -9.09 1.22
CA ILE A 63 1.09 -7.97 0.61
C ILE A 63 2.51 -8.39 0.26
N LYS A 64 2.81 -8.38 -1.04
CA LYS A 64 4.15 -8.65 -1.58
C LYS A 64 4.92 -7.36 -1.81
N ALA A 65 6.19 -7.33 -1.40
CA ALA A 65 7.08 -6.25 -1.75
C ALA A 65 7.31 -6.19 -3.27
N HIS A 66 7.58 -5.00 -3.78
CA HIS A 66 7.76 -4.65 -5.19
C HIS A 66 6.54 -4.86 -6.09
N ASN A 67 5.35 -4.99 -5.49
CA ASN A 67 4.07 -5.01 -6.20
C ASN A 67 3.28 -3.71 -5.97
N VAL A 68 2.43 -3.38 -6.94
CA VAL A 68 1.53 -2.22 -6.88
C VAL A 68 0.16 -2.64 -6.38
N TYR A 69 -0.37 -1.87 -5.44
CA TYR A 69 -1.68 -2.08 -4.85
C TYR A 69 -2.49 -0.79 -4.86
N ILE A 70 -3.80 -0.95 -4.99
CA ILE A 70 -4.78 0.08 -4.70
C ILE A 70 -5.17 -0.10 -3.24
N MET A 71 -4.82 0.85 -2.38
CA MET A 71 -5.02 0.77 -0.94
C MET A 71 -6.02 1.82 -0.47
N LYS A 72 -6.97 1.39 0.35
CA LYS A 72 -7.83 2.29 1.12
C LYS A 72 -7.09 2.69 2.40
N VAL A 73 -6.68 3.95 2.47
CA VAL A 73 -5.86 4.48 3.56
C VAL A 73 -6.60 5.60 4.27
N ARG A 74 -6.62 5.54 5.61
CA ARG A 74 -7.14 6.63 6.46
C ARG A 74 -6.27 6.76 7.69
N ASN A 75 -5.81 7.97 8.01
CA ASN A 75 -4.90 8.26 9.13
C ASN A 75 -3.66 7.33 9.14
N ASN A 76 -3.00 7.19 7.99
CA ASN A 76 -1.84 6.30 7.76
C ASN A 76 -2.11 4.81 8.02
N ARG A 77 -3.37 4.40 8.15
CA ARG A 77 -3.77 3.02 8.32
C ARG A 77 -4.38 2.46 7.04
N ILE A 78 -3.90 1.29 6.63
CA ILE A 78 -4.49 0.50 5.54
C ILE A 78 -5.72 -0.21 6.10
N PHE A 79 -6.88 0.09 5.53
CA PHE A 79 -8.16 -0.56 5.85
C PHE A 79 -8.45 -1.70 4.89
N ASP A 80 -8.14 -1.50 3.62
CA ASP A 80 -8.31 -2.49 2.57
C ASP A 80 -7.25 -2.29 1.49
N PHE A 81 -7.00 -3.34 0.71
CA PHE A 81 -6.09 -3.28 -0.41
C PHE A 81 -6.50 -4.30 -1.48
N THR A 82 -6.18 -3.99 -2.72
CA THR A 82 -6.33 -4.89 -3.86
C THR A 82 -5.10 -4.74 -4.74
N GLU A 83 -4.55 -5.86 -5.22
CA GLU A 83 -3.42 -5.83 -6.15
C GLU A 83 -3.85 -5.15 -7.46
N ALA A 84 -3.05 -4.19 -7.92
CA ALA A 84 -3.34 -3.48 -9.16
C ALA A 84 -3.09 -4.42 -10.34
N LYS A 85 -4.05 -4.48 -11.26
CA LYS A 85 -3.91 -5.27 -12.49
C LYS A 85 -3.22 -4.45 -13.56
N LEU A 86 -2.41 -5.10 -14.39
CA LEU A 86 -1.85 -4.47 -15.58
C LEU A 86 -3.00 -4.06 -16.52
N ALA A 87 -2.84 -2.91 -17.17
CA ALA A 87 -3.81 -2.30 -18.06
C ALA A 87 -3.93 -3.05 -19.40
#